data_AF-G4U1K6-F1
#
_entry.id   AF-G4U1K6-F1
#
_cell.length_a   1.000
_cell.length_b   1.000
_cell.length_c   1.000
_cell.angle_alpha   90.00
_cell.angle_beta   90.00
_cell.angle_gamma   90.00
#
_symmetry.space_group_name_H-M   'P 1'
#
loop_
_entity.id
_entity.type
_entity.pdbx_description
1 polymer ?
#
loop_
_entity_poly.entity_id
_entity_poly.type
_entity_poly.pdbx_seq_one_letter_code
_entity_poly.pdbx_strand_id
1 'polypeptide(L)'
;LLSSHSKMTSEDYPSALAKIRPHTTSKQAHQRKPAQLLVALESTLDQTDAETSTRHNPTAYFAALITTLEGCLSKGDTALEDGDTLPAVLYLLALTVPFVSSTVLRTNSARLLQLLPSILPLTTHDHAPPLRSMITIFGAILASLDQGMIQATIMTSGSAATSTSISIRQIFSTLLELTLDPRPKVRKRAGEVVKSILDTPPFPLAVHPWSILVAEWSCTVHIHCTK
;
A
#
# COMPACT_ATOMS: atom_id res chain seq x y z
N LEU A 1 -9.38 26.75 -6.20
CA LEU A 1 -10.59 25.95 -5.88
C LEU A 1 -10.40 24.59 -6.54
N LEU A 2 -10.17 23.44 -5.91
CA LEU A 2 -10.14 22.93 -4.55
C LEU A 2 -9.21 21.72 -4.61
N SER A 3 -8.25 21.57 -3.70
CA SER A 3 -7.81 20.25 -3.21
C SER A 3 -7.00 20.47 -1.94
N SER A 4 -7.72 20.76 -0.85
CA SER A 4 -7.18 20.56 0.48
C SER A 4 -7.09 19.05 0.70
N HIS A 5 -6.02 18.42 0.23
CA HIS A 5 -5.55 17.18 0.84
C HIS A 5 -5.11 17.55 2.25
N SER A 6 -6.04 17.45 3.20
CA SER A 6 -5.72 17.50 4.62
C SER A 6 -4.65 16.43 4.83
N LYS A 7 -3.39 16.84 5.04
CA LYS A 7 -2.33 15.93 5.47
C LYS A 7 -2.82 15.33 6.78
N MET A 8 -3.26 14.08 6.73
CA MET A 8 -3.72 13.36 7.90
C MET A 8 -2.54 13.30 8.87
N THR A 9 -2.71 13.92 10.03
CA THR A 9 -1.64 14.12 11.01
C THR A 9 -1.47 12.84 11.83
N SER A 10 -0.32 12.63 12.47
CA SER A 10 -0.11 11.44 13.32
C SER A 10 -1.14 11.33 14.45
N GLU A 11 -1.74 12.43 14.86
CA GLU A 11 -2.81 12.51 15.87
C GLU A 11 -4.15 11.93 15.38
N ASP A 12 -4.36 11.83 14.07
CA ASP A 12 -5.58 11.27 13.49
C ASP A 12 -5.61 9.73 13.55
N TYR A 13 -4.46 9.07 13.75
CA TYR A 13 -4.36 7.62 13.71
C TYR A 13 -5.14 6.91 14.84
N PRO A 14 -5.01 7.31 16.13
CA PRO A 14 -5.83 6.73 17.19
C PRO A 14 -7.33 6.91 16.95
N SER A 15 -7.74 8.04 16.36
CA SER A 15 -9.13 8.32 15.99
C SER A 15 -9.62 7.42 14.85
N ALA A 16 -8.77 7.15 13.86
CA ALA A 16 -9.06 6.21 12.79
C ALA A 16 -9.26 4.77 13.32
N LEU A 17 -8.40 4.32 14.24
CA LEU A 17 -8.57 3.02 14.90
C LEU A 17 -9.81 2.98 15.80
N ALA A 18 -10.13 4.07 16.50
CA ALA A 18 -11.32 4.17 17.35
C ALA A 18 -12.63 3.97 16.57
N LYS A 19 -12.67 4.29 15.27
CA LYS A 19 -13.82 4.00 14.40
C LYS A 19 -14.00 2.52 14.10
N ILE A 20 -12.92 1.72 14.16
CA ILE A 20 -12.94 0.30 13.82
C ILE A 20 -13.31 -0.56 15.04
N ARG A 21 -12.82 -0.19 16.23
CA ARG A 21 -13.01 -0.94 17.48
C ARG A 21 -14.47 -1.35 17.79
N PRO A 22 -15.51 -0.53 17.57
CA PRO A 22 -16.88 -0.89 17.89
C PRO A 22 -17.46 -2.02 17.02
N HIS A 23 -16.83 -2.34 15.90
CA HIS A 23 -17.39 -3.27 14.92
C HIS A 23 -17.09 -4.75 15.19
N THR A 24 -16.50 -5.11 16.35
CA THR A 24 -16.14 -6.50 16.72
C THR A 24 -17.32 -7.49 16.71
N THR A 25 -18.55 -6.99 16.88
CA THR A 25 -19.80 -7.76 16.85
C THR A 25 -20.70 -7.41 15.65
N SER A 26 -20.19 -6.67 14.67
CA SER A 26 -20.97 -6.27 13.49
C SER A 26 -21.47 -7.48 12.70
N LYS A 27 -22.71 -7.41 12.21
CA LYS A 27 -23.28 -8.43 11.30
C LYS A 27 -22.55 -8.45 9.94
N GLN A 28 -21.87 -7.37 9.59
CA GLN A 28 -21.13 -7.24 8.33
C GLN A 28 -19.72 -7.80 8.50
N ALA A 29 -19.42 -8.91 7.82
CA ALA A 29 -18.15 -9.62 7.96
C ALA A 29 -16.94 -8.75 7.61
N HIS A 30 -17.06 -7.91 6.57
CA HIS A 30 -16.00 -6.98 6.15
C HIS A 30 -15.71 -5.87 7.18
N GLN A 31 -16.62 -5.57 8.12
CA GLN A 31 -16.37 -4.65 9.24
C GLN A 31 -15.88 -5.40 10.49
N ARG A 32 -16.49 -6.57 10.74
CA ARG A 32 -16.23 -7.38 11.92
C ARG A 32 -14.81 -7.96 11.93
N LYS A 33 -14.37 -8.53 10.81
CA LYS A 33 -13.08 -9.22 10.75
C LYS A 33 -11.89 -8.26 10.98
N PRO A 34 -11.80 -7.07 10.35
CA PRO A 34 -10.76 -6.09 10.69
C PRO A 34 -10.78 -5.66 12.15
N ALA A 35 -11.97 -5.50 12.75
CA ALA A 35 -12.08 -5.12 14.16
C ALA A 35 -11.60 -6.24 15.10
N GLN A 36 -11.96 -7.49 14.83
CA GLN A 36 -11.48 -8.67 15.59
C GLN A 36 -9.96 -8.83 15.45
N LEU A 37 -9.43 -8.65 14.25
CA LEU A 37 -8.00 -8.69 13.98
C LEU A 37 -7.25 -7.58 14.74
N LEU A 38 -7.79 -6.36 14.76
CA LEU A 38 -7.21 -5.25 15.50
C LEU A 38 -7.10 -5.55 17.00
N VAL A 39 -8.15 -6.09 17.61
CA VAL A 39 -8.13 -6.49 19.03
C VAL A 39 -7.11 -7.59 19.31
N ALA A 40 -7.01 -8.59 18.44
CA ALA A 40 -6.03 -9.67 18.56
C ALA A 40 -4.59 -9.15 18.45
N LEU A 41 -4.37 -8.17 17.56
CA LEU A 41 -3.07 -7.55 17.34
C LEU A 41 -2.69 -6.66 18.52
N GLU A 42 -3.61 -5.86 19.05
CA GLU A 42 -3.43 -5.10 20.29
C GLU A 42 -3.08 -6.03 21.46
N SER A 43 -3.78 -7.15 21.62
CA SER A 43 -3.47 -8.15 22.66
C SER A 43 -2.06 -8.74 22.52
N THR A 44 -1.58 -8.93 21.30
CA THR A 44 -0.22 -9.44 21.03
C THR A 44 0.86 -8.40 21.35
N LEU A 45 0.63 -7.14 20.96
CA LEU A 45 1.54 -6.03 21.27
C LEU A 45 1.65 -5.82 22.78
N ASP A 46 0.51 -5.92 23.47
CA ASP A 46 0.41 -5.82 24.92
C ASP A 46 1.20 -6.90 25.68
N GLN A 47 1.35 -8.08 25.09
CA GLN A 47 2.12 -9.19 25.66
C GLN A 47 3.61 -9.10 25.36
N THR A 48 3.98 -8.51 24.23
CA THR A 48 5.37 -8.51 23.74
C THR A 48 6.20 -7.37 24.34
N ASP A 49 5.58 -6.20 24.60
CA ASP A 49 6.28 -4.99 25.04
C ASP A 49 5.76 -4.48 26.39
N ALA A 50 6.22 -5.10 27.50
CA ALA A 50 5.76 -4.78 28.86
C ALA A 50 6.28 -3.44 29.44
N GLU A 51 7.25 -2.77 28.82
CA GLU A 51 8.05 -1.73 29.52
C GLU A 51 8.06 -0.31 28.91
N THR A 52 7.40 0.01 27.79
CA THR A 52 7.41 1.41 27.30
C THR A 52 6.06 1.95 26.83
N SER A 53 5.82 3.22 27.13
CA SER A 53 4.68 4.06 26.68
C SER A 53 4.56 4.23 25.15
N THR A 54 5.36 3.48 24.38
CA THR A 54 5.37 3.43 22.92
C THR A 54 4.43 2.33 22.37
N ARG A 55 3.62 1.68 23.22
CA ARG A 55 2.79 0.49 22.99
C ARG A 55 1.82 0.53 21.79
N HIS A 56 1.25 1.70 21.47
CA HIS A 56 0.24 1.86 20.42
C HIS A 56 0.65 2.89 19.37
N ASN A 57 1.89 2.78 18.87
CA ASN A 57 2.38 3.65 17.80
C ASN A 57 2.16 3.01 16.42
N PRO A 58 1.97 3.80 15.33
CA PRO A 58 1.74 3.27 13.98
C PRO A 58 2.81 2.30 13.48
N THR A 59 4.07 2.48 13.88
CA THR A 59 5.19 1.60 13.50
C THR A 59 5.06 0.20 14.09
N ALA A 60 4.61 0.08 15.34
CA ALA A 60 4.37 -1.20 16.00
C ALA A 60 3.23 -1.96 15.32
N TYR A 61 2.11 -1.29 15.04
CA TYR A 61 1.00 -1.85 14.27
C TYR A 61 1.46 -2.30 12.88
N PHE A 62 2.24 -1.47 12.19
CA PHE A 62 2.77 -1.78 10.87
C PHE A 62 3.66 -3.04 10.87
N ALA A 63 4.59 -3.15 11.82
CA ALA A 63 5.45 -4.33 11.94
C ALA A 63 4.63 -5.61 12.21
N ALA A 64 3.69 -5.56 13.16
CA ALA A 64 2.83 -6.69 13.47
C ALA A 64 1.93 -7.08 12.29
N LEU A 65 1.43 -6.11 11.51
CA LEU A 65 0.63 -6.37 10.31
C LEU A 65 1.45 -7.01 9.19
N ILE A 66 2.72 -6.61 8.99
CA ILE A 66 3.61 -7.28 8.03
C ILE A 66 3.82 -8.74 8.43
N THR A 67 4.15 -9.01 9.69
CA THR A 67 4.35 -10.39 10.18
C THR A 67 3.07 -11.21 10.08
N THR A 68 1.91 -10.59 10.33
CA THR A 68 0.61 -11.26 10.15
C THR A 68 0.36 -11.59 8.67
N LEU A 69 0.71 -10.68 7.75
CA LEU A 69 0.59 -10.90 6.31
C LEU A 69 1.48 -12.05 5.84
N GLU A 70 2.75 -12.07 6.28
CA GLU A 70 3.67 -13.18 6.03
C GLU A 70 3.09 -14.50 6.53
N GLY A 71 2.55 -14.51 7.75
CA GLY A 71 1.90 -15.68 8.34
C GLY A 71 0.67 -16.17 7.57
N CYS A 72 -0.17 -15.27 7.03
CA CYS A 72 -1.29 -15.64 6.17
C CYS A 72 -0.80 -16.34 4.90
N LEU A 73 0.21 -15.79 4.24
CA LEU A 73 0.77 -16.37 3.01
C LEU A 73 1.46 -17.72 3.26
N SER A 74 2.23 -17.85 4.34
CA SER A 74 2.87 -19.13 4.70
C SER A 74 1.87 -20.24 5.03
N LYS A 75 0.68 -19.88 5.53
CA LYS A 75 -0.41 -20.84 5.82
C LYS A 75 -1.29 -21.14 4.61
N GLY A 76 -1.07 -20.48 3.47
CA GLY A 76 -1.92 -20.59 2.29
C GLY A 76 -3.30 -19.95 2.45
N ASP A 77 -3.47 -19.00 3.38
CA ASP A 77 -4.71 -18.23 3.57
C ASP A 77 -4.80 -17.13 2.49
N THR A 78 -5.17 -17.56 1.28
CA THR A 78 -5.26 -16.71 0.08
C THR A 78 -6.70 -16.32 -0.28
N ALA A 79 -7.66 -16.68 0.58
CA ALA A 79 -9.07 -16.34 0.38
C ALA A 79 -9.28 -14.82 0.54
N LEU A 80 -10.14 -14.26 -0.30
CA LEU A 80 -10.39 -12.82 -0.40
C LEU A 80 -11.86 -12.44 -0.18
N GLU A 81 -12.65 -13.35 0.35
CA GLU A 81 -14.05 -13.11 0.66
C GLU A 81 -14.22 -12.15 1.85
N ASP A 82 -15.44 -11.62 1.97
CA ASP A 82 -15.81 -10.76 3.07
C ASP A 82 -15.77 -11.54 4.40
N GLY A 83 -14.77 -11.24 5.22
CA GLY A 83 -14.56 -11.92 6.51
C GLY A 83 -13.28 -12.74 6.60
N ASP A 84 -12.54 -12.84 5.50
CA ASP A 84 -11.23 -13.48 5.48
C ASP A 84 -10.14 -12.62 6.11
N THR A 85 -9.08 -13.28 6.57
CA THR A 85 -8.00 -12.62 7.29
C THR A 85 -7.18 -11.73 6.35
N LEU A 86 -6.90 -12.19 5.13
CA LEU A 86 -6.06 -11.48 4.17
C LEU A 86 -6.64 -10.10 3.76
N PRO A 87 -7.92 -9.97 3.35
CA PRO A 87 -8.56 -8.66 3.13
C PRO A 87 -8.48 -7.73 4.34
N ALA A 88 -8.68 -8.28 5.55
CA ALA A 88 -8.66 -7.50 6.78
C ALA A 88 -7.26 -6.97 7.11
N VAL A 89 -6.21 -7.80 6.94
CA VAL A 89 -4.81 -7.38 7.10
C VAL A 89 -4.46 -6.28 6.10
N LEU A 90 -4.81 -6.45 4.81
CA LEU A 90 -4.55 -5.45 3.78
C LEU A 90 -5.24 -4.12 4.08
N TYR A 91 -6.48 -4.17 4.57
CA TYR A 91 -7.23 -2.97 4.95
C TYR A 91 -6.57 -2.23 6.13
N LEU A 92 -6.23 -2.93 7.21
CA LEU A 92 -5.55 -2.32 8.37
C LEU A 92 -4.16 -1.80 8.00
N LEU A 93 -3.44 -2.50 7.12
CA LEU A 93 -2.14 -2.07 6.62
C LEU A 93 -2.28 -0.78 5.80
N ALA A 94 -3.22 -0.73 4.85
CA ALA A 94 -3.50 0.47 4.06
C ALA A 94 -3.93 1.67 4.92
N LEU A 95 -4.62 1.42 6.03
CA LEU A 95 -4.97 2.45 7.01
C LEU A 95 -3.76 2.96 7.80
N THR A 96 -2.83 2.06 8.15
CA THR A 96 -1.69 2.38 9.03
C THR A 96 -0.54 3.04 8.29
N VAL A 97 -0.29 2.62 7.05
CA VAL A 97 0.85 3.04 6.23
C VAL A 97 1.03 4.57 6.10
N PRO A 98 -0.03 5.40 5.92
CA PRO A 98 0.11 6.86 5.85
C PRO A 98 0.68 7.51 7.12
N PHE A 99 0.62 6.82 8.26
CA PHE A 99 1.07 7.32 9.56
C PHE A 99 2.46 6.80 9.96
N VAL A 100 3.05 5.94 9.13
CA VAL A 100 4.39 5.37 9.35
C VAL A 100 5.43 6.28 8.71
N SER A 101 6.59 6.45 9.36
CA SER A 101 7.67 7.28 8.80
C SER A 101 8.24 6.67 7.50
N SER A 102 8.63 7.53 6.56
CA SER A 102 9.21 7.09 5.28
C SER A 102 10.47 6.24 5.48
N THR A 103 11.22 6.43 6.57
CA THR A 103 12.39 5.59 6.91
C THR A 103 11.97 4.16 7.21
N VAL A 104 10.93 3.96 8.04
CA VAL A 104 10.43 2.62 8.36
C VAL A 104 9.85 1.93 7.12
N LEU A 105 9.11 2.66 6.28
CA LEU A 105 8.59 2.14 5.02
C LEU A 105 9.71 1.70 4.07
N ARG A 106 10.78 2.49 3.93
CA ARG A 106 11.95 2.12 3.13
C ARG A 106 12.65 0.87 3.65
N THR A 107 12.90 0.77 4.96
CA THR A 107 13.54 -0.41 5.57
C THR A 107 12.73 -1.68 5.34
N ASN A 108 11.40 -1.58 5.30
CA ASN A 108 10.50 -2.72 5.07
C ASN A 108 10.06 -2.87 3.60
N SER A 109 10.51 -1.99 2.70
CA SER A 109 10.08 -1.99 1.30
C SER A 109 10.41 -3.32 0.63
N ALA A 110 11.64 -3.83 0.76
CA ALA A 110 12.03 -5.11 0.17
C ALA A 110 11.12 -6.28 0.61
N ARG A 111 10.71 -6.33 1.88
CA ARG A 111 9.75 -7.33 2.37
C ARG A 111 8.39 -7.16 1.72
N LEU A 112 7.82 -5.95 1.74
CA LEU A 112 6.54 -5.68 1.09
C LEU A 112 6.56 -5.96 -0.42
N LEU A 113 7.65 -5.63 -1.10
CA LEU A 113 7.86 -5.88 -2.52
C LEU A 113 7.96 -7.37 -2.86
N GLN A 114 8.31 -8.23 -1.92
CA GLN A 114 8.28 -9.69 -2.10
C GLN A 114 6.88 -10.27 -1.88
N LEU A 115 6.12 -9.72 -0.93
CA LEU A 115 4.81 -10.24 -0.53
C LEU A 115 3.68 -9.77 -1.45
N LEU A 116 3.67 -8.49 -1.83
CA LEU A 116 2.53 -7.90 -2.54
C LEU A 116 2.33 -8.44 -3.97
N PRO A 117 3.38 -8.76 -4.76
CA PRO A 117 3.18 -9.32 -6.10
C PRO A 117 2.50 -10.68 -6.11
N SER A 118 2.65 -11.51 -5.08
CA SER A 118 1.95 -12.81 -5.02
C SER A 118 0.46 -12.67 -4.69
N ILE A 119 0.08 -11.58 -4.02
CA ILE A 119 -1.32 -11.27 -3.66
C ILE A 119 -2.05 -10.60 -4.83
N LEU A 120 -1.34 -9.85 -5.67
CA LEU A 120 -1.95 -9.04 -6.72
C LEU A 120 -2.88 -9.84 -7.67
N PRO A 121 -2.50 -11.02 -8.22
CA PRO A 121 -3.37 -11.79 -9.11
C PRO A 121 -4.66 -12.29 -8.45
N LEU A 122 -4.66 -12.41 -7.12
CA LEU A 122 -5.86 -12.83 -6.37
C LEU A 122 -6.89 -11.70 -6.35
N THR A 123 -6.43 -10.44 -6.32
CA THR A 123 -7.29 -9.26 -6.14
C THR A 123 -7.83 -8.67 -7.45
N THR A 124 -7.30 -9.07 -8.61
CA THR A 124 -7.61 -8.45 -9.91
C THR A 124 -9.02 -8.76 -10.41
N HIS A 125 -9.57 -9.95 -10.16
CA HIS A 125 -10.80 -10.40 -10.82
C HIS A 125 -12.10 -9.91 -10.13
N ASP A 126 -12.34 -10.23 -8.85
CA ASP A 126 -13.63 -9.93 -8.19
C ASP A 126 -13.54 -9.03 -6.93
N HIS A 127 -12.34 -8.87 -6.37
CA HIS A 127 -12.18 -8.27 -5.03
C HIS A 127 -11.71 -6.81 -5.09
N ALA A 128 -12.61 -5.91 -5.47
CA ALA A 128 -12.32 -4.47 -5.58
C ALA A 128 -11.88 -3.78 -4.26
N PRO A 129 -12.37 -4.14 -3.06
CA PRO A 129 -11.89 -3.53 -1.81
C PRO A 129 -10.43 -3.87 -1.45
N PRO A 130 -10.00 -5.16 -1.41
CA PRO A 130 -8.59 -5.51 -1.21
C PRO A 130 -7.64 -4.86 -2.21
N LEU A 131 -8.03 -4.79 -3.49
CA LEU A 131 -7.21 -4.15 -4.51
C LEU A 131 -6.98 -2.66 -4.24
N ARG A 132 -8.00 -1.93 -3.74
CA ARG A 132 -7.84 -0.52 -3.36
C ARG A 132 -6.91 -0.35 -2.15
N SER A 133 -6.93 -1.28 -1.21
CA SER A 133 -5.98 -1.31 -0.10
C SER A 133 -4.56 -1.52 -0.63
N MET A 134 -4.36 -2.46 -1.56
CA MET A 134 -3.07 -2.69 -2.21
C MET A 134 -2.56 -1.45 -2.97
N ILE A 135 -3.41 -0.80 -3.77
CA ILE A 135 -3.05 0.46 -4.46
C ILE A 135 -2.56 1.51 -3.47
N THR A 136 -3.19 1.60 -2.30
CA THR A 136 -2.79 2.56 -1.25
C THR A 136 -1.43 2.19 -0.65
N ILE A 137 -1.18 0.91 -0.39
CA ILE A 137 0.10 0.42 0.12
C ILE A 137 1.21 0.68 -0.92
N PHE A 138 0.98 0.37 -2.20
CA PHE A 138 1.92 0.66 -3.29
C PHE A 138 2.24 2.15 -3.39
N GLY A 139 1.22 3.01 -3.35
CA GLY A 139 1.41 4.45 -3.40
C GLY A 139 2.32 4.97 -2.29
N ALA A 140 2.15 4.46 -1.07
CA ALA A 140 2.96 4.88 0.05
C ALA A 140 4.39 4.32 0.03
N ILE A 141 4.60 3.09 -0.47
CA ILE A 141 5.94 2.56 -0.72
C ILE A 141 6.67 3.50 -1.70
N LEU A 142 6.03 3.81 -2.83
CA LEU A 142 6.61 4.67 -3.87
C LEU A 142 6.88 6.09 -3.37
N ALA A 143 5.96 6.67 -2.59
CA ALA A 143 6.13 7.99 -1.99
C ALA A 143 7.22 8.02 -0.90
N SER A 144 7.57 6.87 -0.31
CA SER A 144 8.62 6.78 0.72
C SER A 144 10.04 6.70 0.13
N LEU A 145 10.17 6.43 -1.18
CA LEU A 145 11.47 6.24 -1.83
C LEU A 145 12.29 7.52 -1.81
N ASP A 146 13.59 7.38 -1.61
CA ASP A 146 14.51 8.49 -1.79
C ASP A 146 14.93 8.66 -3.25
N GLN A 147 15.57 9.80 -3.53
CA GLN A 147 16.06 10.13 -4.86
C GLN A 147 17.02 9.07 -5.41
N GLY A 148 17.87 8.47 -4.57
CA GLY A 148 18.83 7.44 -4.99
C GLY A 148 18.13 6.19 -5.50
N MET A 149 17.13 5.70 -4.76
CA MET A 149 16.31 4.55 -5.15
C MET A 149 15.51 4.82 -6.43
N ILE A 150 14.95 6.03 -6.57
CA ILE A 150 14.21 6.44 -7.77
C ILE A 150 15.14 6.48 -8.99
N GLN A 151 16.32 7.09 -8.86
CA GLN A 151 17.30 7.15 -9.95
C GLN A 151 17.82 5.77 -10.33
N ALA A 152 18.14 4.92 -9.35
CA ALA A 152 18.54 3.53 -9.60
C ALA A 152 17.46 2.76 -10.36
N THR A 153 16.18 3.03 -10.09
CA THR A 153 15.04 2.39 -10.76
C THR A 153 14.89 2.85 -12.22
N ILE A 154 15.14 4.12 -12.51
CA ILE A 154 14.89 4.70 -13.85
C ILE A 154 16.10 4.58 -14.77
N MET A 155 17.31 4.79 -14.25
CA MET A 155 18.53 4.77 -15.06
C MET A 155 19.10 3.37 -15.28
N THR A 156 18.80 2.41 -14.40
CA THR A 156 19.43 1.09 -14.46
C THR A 156 18.59 0.13 -15.28
N SER A 157 18.91 0.01 -16.56
CA SER A 157 18.39 -1.01 -17.48
C SER A 157 19.47 -2.07 -17.75
N GLY A 158 19.17 -3.35 -17.49
CA GLY A 158 20.08 -4.48 -17.78
C GLY A 158 20.62 -5.20 -16.54
N SER A 159 21.79 -5.82 -16.65
CA SER A 159 22.37 -6.74 -15.63
C SER A 159 22.81 -6.07 -14.32
N ALA A 160 22.82 -4.73 -14.25
CA ALA A 160 23.13 -3.98 -13.03
C ALA A 160 21.88 -3.66 -12.17
N ALA A 161 20.67 -3.98 -12.66
CA ALA A 161 19.44 -3.70 -11.93
C ALA A 161 19.30 -4.63 -10.72
N THR A 162 19.05 -4.04 -9.56
CA THR A 162 18.79 -4.81 -8.33
C THR A 162 17.36 -5.37 -8.38
N SER A 163 17.11 -6.53 -7.77
CA SER A 163 15.77 -7.12 -7.68
C SER A 163 14.74 -6.12 -7.11
N THR A 164 15.12 -5.34 -6.11
CA THR A 164 14.29 -4.28 -5.53
C THR A 164 13.92 -3.19 -6.53
N SER A 165 14.87 -2.69 -7.33
CA SER A 165 14.58 -1.66 -8.33
C SER A 165 13.67 -2.17 -9.44
N ILE A 166 13.82 -3.45 -9.82
CA ILE A 166 12.91 -4.13 -10.75
C ILE A 166 11.49 -4.19 -10.16
N SER A 167 11.33 -4.65 -8.92
CA SER A 167 10.02 -4.74 -8.26
C SER A 167 9.36 -3.37 -8.08
N ILE A 168 10.14 -2.33 -7.76
CA ILE A 168 9.65 -0.95 -7.66
C ILE A 168 9.10 -0.47 -9.02
N ARG A 169 9.86 -0.69 -10.11
CA ARG A 169 9.40 -0.35 -11.47
C ARG A 169 8.13 -1.12 -11.84
N GLN A 170 8.09 -2.42 -11.54
CA GLN A 170 6.92 -3.28 -11.81
C GLN A 170 5.68 -2.77 -11.10
N ILE A 171 5.77 -2.41 -9.81
CA ILE A 171 4.61 -1.89 -9.06
C ILE A 171 4.09 -0.59 -9.66
N PHE A 172 4.98 0.30 -10.09
CA PHE A 172 4.54 1.53 -10.76
C PHE A 172 3.86 1.23 -12.10
N SER A 173 4.41 0.31 -12.91
CA SER A 173 3.74 -0.16 -14.14
C SER A 173 2.36 -0.75 -13.85
N THR A 174 2.23 -1.59 -12.82
CA THR A 174 0.94 -2.13 -12.37
C THR A 174 -0.02 -1.02 -11.96
N LEU A 175 0.43 0.01 -11.25
CA LEU A 175 -0.43 1.15 -10.91
C LEU A 175 -0.94 1.88 -12.16
N LEU A 176 -0.09 2.05 -13.18
CA LEU A 176 -0.50 2.63 -14.45
C LEU A 176 -1.54 1.75 -15.16
N GLU A 177 -1.33 0.44 -15.22
CA GLU A 177 -2.33 -0.50 -15.75
C GLU A 177 -3.67 -0.42 -15.01
N LEU A 178 -3.65 -0.29 -13.68
CA LEU A 178 -4.84 -0.12 -12.86
C LEU A 178 -5.57 1.22 -13.10
N THR A 179 -4.93 2.20 -13.74
CA THR A 179 -5.64 3.42 -14.21
C THR A 179 -6.55 3.15 -15.42
N LEU A 180 -6.46 1.97 -16.04
CA LEU A 180 -7.36 1.50 -17.09
C LEU A 180 -8.32 0.41 -16.60
N ASP A 181 -8.30 0.08 -15.31
CA ASP A 181 -9.19 -0.94 -14.73
C ASP A 181 -10.66 -0.59 -15.02
N PRO A 182 -11.52 -1.56 -15.40
CA PRO A 182 -12.92 -1.30 -15.73
C PRO A 182 -13.68 -0.70 -14.55
N ARG A 183 -13.30 -1.00 -13.31
CA ARG A 183 -14.03 -0.58 -12.10
C ARG A 183 -13.70 0.88 -11.77
N PRO A 184 -14.69 1.80 -11.75
CA PRO A 184 -14.43 3.23 -11.60
C PRO A 184 -13.75 3.61 -10.28
N LYS A 185 -14.04 2.88 -9.20
CA LYS A 185 -13.43 3.13 -7.87
C LYS A 185 -11.95 2.73 -7.82
N VAL A 186 -11.57 1.64 -8.48
CA VAL A 186 -10.19 1.16 -8.56
C VAL A 186 -9.38 2.12 -9.42
N ARG A 187 -9.90 2.41 -10.62
CA ARG A 187 -9.31 3.36 -11.56
C ARG A 187 -9.08 4.74 -10.95
N LYS A 188 -10.10 5.30 -10.30
CA LYS A 188 -9.98 6.60 -9.61
C LYS A 188 -8.88 6.57 -8.56
N ARG A 189 -8.83 5.50 -7.75
CA ARG A 189 -7.83 5.38 -6.69
C ARG A 189 -6.41 5.24 -7.24
N ALA A 190 -6.21 4.45 -8.29
CA ALA A 190 -4.93 4.33 -8.98
C ALA A 190 -4.47 5.68 -9.56
N GLY A 191 -5.37 6.40 -10.24
CA GLY A 191 -5.09 7.73 -10.79
C GLY A 191 -4.73 8.77 -9.72
N GLU A 192 -5.43 8.77 -8.58
CA GLU A 192 -5.11 9.63 -7.43
C GLU A 192 -3.70 9.36 -6.88
N VAL A 193 -3.33 8.09 -6.75
CA VAL A 193 -2.00 7.70 -6.26
C VAL A 193 -0.91 8.11 -7.24
N VAL A 194 -1.07 7.81 -8.54
CA VAL A 194 -0.11 8.19 -9.58
C VAL A 194 0.05 9.71 -9.62
N LYS A 195 -1.06 10.44 -9.61
CA LYS A 195 -1.05 11.91 -9.56
C LYS A 195 -0.31 12.43 -8.32
N SER A 196 -0.60 11.90 -7.14
CA SER A 196 0.05 12.32 -5.88
C SER A 196 1.56 12.12 -5.91
N ILE A 197 2.03 11.02 -6.53
CA ILE A 197 3.46 10.76 -6.70
C ILE A 197 4.07 11.80 -7.65
N LEU A 198 3.48 12.02 -8.82
CA LEU A 198 4.01 12.96 -9.81
C LEU A 198 4.01 14.41 -9.32
N ASP A 199 3.01 14.80 -8.53
CA ASP A 199 2.88 16.13 -7.94
C ASP A 199 3.91 16.39 -6.81
N THR A 200 4.66 15.37 -6.37
CA THR A 200 5.65 15.45 -5.27
C THR A 200 7.07 15.14 -5.78
N PRO A 201 7.68 15.99 -6.62
CA PRO A 201 9.01 15.72 -7.15
C PRO A 201 10.07 15.75 -6.02
N PRO A 202 11.08 14.85 -6.06
CA PRO A 202 12.18 14.89 -5.10
C PRO A 202 13.04 16.13 -5.34
N PHE A 203 13.30 16.90 -4.30
CA PHE A 203 14.19 18.07 -4.37
C PHE A 203 15.59 17.66 -4.85
N PRO A 204 16.27 18.41 -5.74
CA PRO A 204 15.92 19.73 -6.31
C PRO A 204 15.17 19.66 -7.66
N LEU A 205 14.64 18.50 -8.06
CA LEU A 205 14.03 18.34 -9.38
C LEU A 205 12.68 19.07 -9.47
N ALA A 206 12.44 19.73 -10.60
CA ALA A 206 11.16 20.39 -10.89
C ALA A 206 10.08 19.39 -11.36
N VAL A 207 10.50 18.26 -11.94
CA VAL A 207 9.61 17.23 -12.49
C VAL A 207 9.99 15.89 -11.86
N HIS A 208 8.97 15.11 -11.46
CA HIS A 208 9.22 13.80 -10.88
C HIS A 208 9.80 12.85 -11.96
N PRO A 209 10.90 12.14 -11.69
CA PRO A 209 11.48 11.18 -12.63
C PRO A 209 10.50 10.12 -13.19
N TRP A 210 9.53 9.63 -12.40
CA TRP A 210 8.45 8.73 -12.85
C TRP A 210 7.65 9.24 -14.07
N SER A 211 7.65 10.55 -14.33
CA SER A 211 6.97 11.13 -15.50
C SER A 211 7.43 10.52 -16.83
N ILE A 212 8.69 10.10 -16.93
CA ILE A 212 9.20 9.46 -18.16
C ILE A 212 8.50 8.12 -18.42
N LEU A 213 8.31 7.31 -17.37
CA LEU A 213 7.62 6.03 -17.45
C LEU A 213 6.14 6.20 -17.78
N VAL A 214 5.51 7.28 -17.27
CA VAL A 214 4.13 7.62 -17.63
C VAL A 214 4.02 8.01 -19.11
N ALA A 215 4.96 8.80 -19.62
CA ALA A 215 5.00 9.17 -21.03
C ALA A 215 5.15 7.94 -21.92
N GLU A 216 6.13 7.06 -21.64
CA GLU A 216 6.35 5.80 -22.37
C GLU A 216 5.10 4.89 -22.37
N TRP A 217 4.48 4.73 -21.20
CA TRP A 217 3.28 3.93 -21.05
C TRP A 217 2.10 4.53 -21.84
N SER A 218 1.90 5.85 -21.78
CA SER A 218 0.80 6.51 -22.49
C SER A 218 0.88 6.34 -24.01
N CYS A 219 2.09 6.37 -24.58
CA CYS A 219 2.32 6.06 -25.99
C CYS A 219 1.93 4.61 -26.33
N THR A 220 2.27 3.66 -25.45
CA THR A 220 1.97 2.23 -25.63
C THR A 220 0.46 1.96 -25.60
N VAL A 221 -0.25 2.55 -24.65
CA VAL A 221 -1.71 2.42 -24.53
C VAL A 221 -2.42 3.02 -25.73
N HIS A 222 -1.99 4.21 -26.18
CA HIS A 222 -2.57 4.86 -27.35
C HIS A 222 -2.53 3.94 -28.59
N ILE A 223 -1.38 3.30 -28.85
CA ILE A 223 -1.22 2.36 -29.96
C ILE A 223 -2.22 1.19 -29.86
N HIS A 224 -2.43 0.65 -28.66
CA HIS A 224 -3.35 -0.48 -28.45
C HIS A 224 -4.83 -0.07 -28.60
N CYS A 225 -5.19 1.18 -28.33
CA CYS A 225 -6.57 1.67 -28.53
C CYS A 225 -6.88 2.06 -29.98
N THR A 226 -5.85 2.33 -30.80
CA THR A 226 -6.02 2.71 -32.22
C THR A 226 -6.03 1.54 -33.19
N LYS A 227 -5.81 0.30 -32.71
CA LYS A 227 -5.92 -0.95 -33.47
C LYS A 227 -7.20 -1.68 -33.10
#